data_AF-A0A7W0XPN4-F1
#
_entry.id   AF-A0A7W0XPN4-F1
#
_cell.length_a   1.000
_cell.length_b   1.000
_cell.length_c   1.000
_cell.angle_alpha   90.00
_cell.angle_beta   90.00
_cell.angle_gamma   90.00
#
_symmetry.space_group_name_H-M   'P 1'
#
loop_
_entity.id
_entity.type
_entity.pdbx_description
1 polymer ?
#
loop_
_entity_poly.entity_id
_entity_poly.type
_entity_poly.pdbx_seq_one_letter_code
_entity_poly.pdbx_strand_id
1 'polypeptide(L)'
;MQLPRGATIAVADGEKLHLFRNSGDEAHPKLVALPEPAIGGDNKSAGVRHQSSAANPNDSRLEEDSFAAATAGWLNKEVLEGRIDNLFIIAAPKSLGELRKHYH
;
A
#
# COMPACT_ATOMS: atom_id res chain seq x y z
N MET A 1 -13.89 -7.13 -14.87
CA MET A 1 -13.04 -5.95 -14.58
C MET A 1 -11.88 -6.01 -15.55
N GLN A 2 -11.61 -4.90 -16.21
CA GLN A 2 -10.56 -4.75 -17.20
C GLN A 2 -9.45 -3.90 -16.55
N LEU A 3 -8.18 -4.27 -16.71
CA LEU A 3 -7.05 -3.59 -16.08
C LEU A 3 -6.30 -2.79 -17.15
N PRO A 4 -6.45 -1.46 -17.21
CA PRO A 4 -5.84 -0.67 -18.26
C PRO A 4 -4.33 -0.89 -18.33
N ARG A 5 -3.78 -0.80 -19.55
CA ARG A 5 -2.32 -0.78 -19.71
C ARG A 5 -1.76 0.42 -18.96
N GLY A 6 -0.72 0.18 -18.17
CA GLY A 6 -0.11 1.20 -17.33
C GLY A 6 -0.87 1.49 -16.04
N ALA A 7 -1.94 0.76 -15.71
CA ALA A 7 -2.53 0.86 -14.37
C ALA A 7 -1.51 0.47 -13.30
N THR A 8 -1.54 1.17 -12.17
CA THR A 8 -0.78 0.83 -10.96
C THR A 8 -1.67 0.02 -10.03
N ILE A 9 -1.15 -1.09 -9.52
CA ILE A 9 -1.84 -1.97 -8.58
C ILE A 9 -1.09 -1.85 -7.25
N ALA A 10 -1.79 -1.41 -6.22
CA ALA A 10 -1.32 -1.37 -4.84
C ALA A 10 -1.90 -2.55 -4.08
N VAL A 11 -1.03 -3.45 -3.60
CA VAL A 11 -1.41 -4.57 -2.74
C VAL A 11 -0.91 -4.27 -1.34
N ALA A 12 -1.83 -4.09 -0.40
CA ALA A 12 -1.52 -3.75 1.00
C ALA A 12 -2.07 -4.81 1.96
N ASP A 13 -1.21 -5.36 2.82
CA ASP A 13 -1.57 -6.41 3.79
C ASP A 13 -1.70 -5.90 5.24
N GLY A 14 -1.48 -4.60 5.47
CA GLY A 14 -1.49 -3.97 6.79
C GLY A 14 -0.10 -3.63 7.32
N GLU A 15 0.96 -4.25 6.79
CA GLU A 15 2.35 -3.98 7.19
C GLU A 15 3.26 -3.67 6.00
N LYS A 16 2.86 -4.10 4.80
CA LYS A 16 3.62 -3.97 3.56
C LYS A 16 2.75 -3.44 2.43
N LEU A 17 3.41 -2.74 1.52
CA LEU A 17 2.82 -2.22 0.28
C LEU A 17 3.67 -2.73 -0.88
N HIS A 18 3.07 -3.58 -1.71
CA HIS A 18 3.66 -3.98 -2.98
C HIS A 18 2.98 -3.24 -4.12
N LEU A 19 3.80 -2.71 -5.02
CA LEU A 19 3.33 -2.01 -6.20
C LEU A 19 3.62 -2.80 -7.46
N PHE A 20 2.66 -2.80 -8.37
CA PHE A 20 2.81 -3.37 -9.69
C PHE A 20 2.34 -2.40 -10.76
N ARG A 21 2.92 -2.48 -11.95
CA ARG A 21 2.43 -1.81 -13.15
C ARG A 21 1.90 -2.86 -14.12
N ASN A 22 0.71 -2.65 -14.67
CA ASN A 22 0.26 -3.46 -15.79
C ASN A 22 1.04 -3.09 -17.05
N SER A 23 1.93 -3.98 -17.49
CA SER A 23 2.68 -3.88 -18.75
C SER A 23 1.96 -4.54 -19.93
N GLY A 24 0.94 -5.35 -19.65
CA GLY A 24 0.12 -6.06 -20.64
C GLY A 24 -1.01 -5.20 -21.21
N ASP A 25 -1.94 -5.86 -21.89
CA ASP A 25 -3.17 -5.22 -22.35
C ASP A 25 -4.31 -5.43 -21.35
N GLU A 26 -5.45 -4.85 -21.68
CA GLU A 26 -6.62 -4.79 -20.81
C GLU A 26 -7.33 -6.15 -20.65
N ALA A 27 -7.21 -7.03 -21.64
CA ALA A 27 -7.75 -8.39 -21.61
C ALA A 27 -6.74 -9.42 -21.05
N HIS A 28 -5.44 -9.14 -21.19
CA HIS A 28 -4.33 -10.00 -20.78
C HIS A 28 -3.30 -9.20 -19.97
N PRO A 29 -3.62 -8.89 -18.70
CA PRO A 29 -2.73 -8.10 -17.86
C PRO A 29 -1.43 -8.85 -17.57
N LYS A 30 -0.33 -8.10 -17.53
CA LYS A 30 1.01 -8.59 -17.13
C LYS A 30 1.59 -7.66 -16.08
N LEU A 31 1.67 -8.16 -14.85
CA LEU A 31 2.12 -7.37 -13.72
C LEU A 31 3.64 -7.37 -13.62
N VAL A 32 4.23 -6.18 -13.63
CA VAL A 32 5.65 -5.98 -13.35
C VAL A 32 5.76 -5.31 -11.98
N ALA A 33 6.55 -5.90 -11.09
CA ALA A 33 6.81 -5.32 -9.78
C ALA A 33 7.53 -3.98 -9.92
N LEU A 34 7.08 -2.98 -9.17
CA LEU A 34 7.72 -1.68 -9.03
C LEU A 34 8.56 -1.66 -7.75
N PRO A 35 9.54 -0.75 -7.64
CA PRO A 35 10.25 -0.53 -6.39
C PRO A 35 9.28 -0.27 -5.24
N GLU A 36 9.52 -0.92 -4.11
CA GLU A 36 8.71 -0.70 -2.90
C GLU A 36 8.97 0.71 -2.37
N PRO A 37 7.91 1.53 -2.20
CA PRO A 37 8.06 2.82 -1.57
C PRO A 37 8.35 2.65 -0.08
N ALA A 38 9.14 3.57 0.48
CA ALA A 38 9.34 3.64 1.92
C ALA A 38 8.08 4.26 2.57
N ILE A 39 7.15 3.40 2.99
CA ILE A 39 5.94 3.80 3.69
C ILE A 39 6.16 3.66 5.20
N GLY A 40 5.94 4.75 5.94
CA GLY A 40 6.24 4.82 7.37
C GLY A 40 7.70 5.18 7.61
N GLY A 41 7.95 6.15 8.47
CA GLY A 41 9.30 6.64 8.77
C GLY A 41 10.24 5.51 9.17
N ASP A 42 11.40 5.47 8.51
CA ASP A 42 12.68 4.96 9.02
C ASP A 42 12.73 3.63 9.83
N ASN A 43 11.79 2.71 9.67
CA ASN A 43 11.88 1.38 10.30
C ASN A 43 12.92 0.45 9.63
N LYS A 44 13.84 1.01 8.84
CA LYS A 44 15.06 0.36 8.33
C LYS A 44 16.35 1.08 8.77
N SER A 45 16.31 1.93 9.80
CA SER A 45 17.52 2.36 10.50
C SER A 45 17.77 1.49 11.74
N ALA A 46 18.70 0.55 11.59
CA ALA A 46 19.54 -0.02 12.65
C ALA A 46 18.95 -0.12 14.08
N GLY A 47 18.30 -1.24 14.38
CA GLY A 47 18.40 -1.86 15.71
C GLY A 47 17.60 -1.25 16.86
N VAL A 48 16.27 -1.20 16.78
CA VAL A 48 15.41 -1.41 17.96
C VAL A 48 14.23 -2.25 17.51
N ARG A 49 14.21 -3.51 17.92
CA ARG A 49 13.06 -4.39 17.75
C ARG A 49 11.95 -3.88 18.67
N HIS A 50 11.00 -3.10 18.16
CA HIS A 50 9.64 -3.21 18.69
C HIS A 50 9.14 -4.56 18.20
N GLN A 51 9.46 -5.60 18.95
CA GLN A 51 8.78 -6.87 18.81
C GLN A 51 7.36 -6.57 19.25
N SER A 52 6.44 -6.37 18.32
CA SER A 52 5.01 -6.41 18.60
C SER A 52 4.82 -7.71 19.37
N SER A 53 4.68 -7.61 20.70
CA SER A 53 4.69 -8.82 21.50
C SER A 53 3.43 -9.57 21.11
N ALA A 54 3.54 -10.84 20.72
CA ALA A 54 2.37 -11.66 20.40
C ALA A 54 1.34 -11.72 21.56
N ALA A 55 1.72 -11.22 22.75
CA ALA A 55 0.89 -11.09 23.93
C ALA A 55 0.03 -9.80 23.98
N ASN A 56 0.20 -8.82 23.08
CA ASN A 56 -0.59 -7.57 23.12
C ASN A 56 -1.15 -7.16 21.74
N PRO A 57 -2.33 -7.67 21.35
CA PRO A 57 -2.96 -7.41 20.05
C PRO A 57 -3.42 -5.95 19.85
N ASN A 58 -3.27 -5.08 20.85
CA ASN A 58 -3.59 -3.66 20.71
C ASN A 58 -2.48 -2.87 20.00
N ASP A 59 -1.22 -3.29 20.17
CA ASP A 59 -0.05 -2.61 19.62
C ASP A 59 0.04 -2.84 18.09
N SER A 60 -0.12 -4.10 17.67
CA SER A 60 -0.15 -4.46 16.24
C SER A 60 -1.30 -3.78 15.48
N ARG A 61 -2.43 -3.53 16.14
CA ARG A 61 -3.55 -2.78 15.53
C ARG A 61 -3.19 -1.32 15.28
N LEU A 62 -2.51 -0.67 16.21
CA LEU A 62 -2.08 0.72 16.06
C LEU A 62 -1.04 0.85 14.94
N GLU A 63 -0.13 -0.12 14.84
CA GLU A 63 0.87 -0.19 13.78
C GLU A 63 0.21 -0.36 12.40
N GLU A 64 -0.74 -1.29 12.26
CA GLU A 64 -1.51 -1.51 11.03
C GLU A 64 -2.28 -0.26 10.59
N ASP A 65 -2.96 0.41 11.53
CA ASP A 65 -3.76 1.60 11.24
C ASP A 65 -2.85 2.78 10.83
N SER A 66 -1.69 2.91 11.49
CA SER A 66 -0.66 3.91 11.13
C SER A 66 -0.07 3.64 9.75
N PHE A 67 0.20 2.38 9.43
CA PHE A 67 0.69 1.96 8.11
C PHE A 67 -0.34 2.24 7.01
N ALA A 68 -1.62 1.98 7.28
CA ALA A 68 -2.70 2.29 6.35
C ALA A 68 -2.78 3.80 6.08
N ALA A 69 -2.73 4.64 7.11
CA ALA A 69 -2.72 6.10 6.95
C ALA A 69 -1.52 6.59 6.13
N ALA A 70 -0.32 6.09 6.41
CA ALA A 70 0.90 6.43 5.66
C ALA A 70 0.82 5.96 4.20
N THR A 71 0.29 4.76 3.96
CA THR A 71 0.07 4.21 2.62
C THR A 71 -0.89 5.08 1.81
N ALA A 72 -2.04 5.44 2.39
CA ALA A 72 -3.02 6.31 1.74
C ALA A 72 -2.43 7.69 1.45
N GLY A 73 -1.69 8.27 2.38
CA GLY A 73 -1.01 9.55 2.17
C GLY A 73 -0.02 9.52 1.01
N TRP A 74 0.79 8.47 0.91
CA TRP A 74 1.71 8.29 -0.21
C TRP A 74 0.95 8.11 -1.53
N LEU A 75 -0.03 7.20 -1.59
CA LEU A 75 -0.81 6.95 -2.81
C LEU A 75 -1.56 8.20 -3.29
N ASN A 76 -2.16 8.97 -2.38
CA ASN A 76 -2.80 10.24 -2.70
C ASN A 76 -1.79 11.20 -3.34
N LYS A 77 -0.60 11.35 -2.76
CA LYS A 77 0.45 12.21 -3.30
C LYS A 77 0.83 11.80 -4.72
N GLU A 78 1.07 10.52 -4.97
CA GLU A 78 1.45 10.01 -6.28
C GLU A 78 0.36 10.23 -7.35
N VAL A 79 -0.92 10.05 -6.97
CA VAL A 79 -2.06 10.27 -7.85
C VAL A 79 -2.25 11.77 -8.12
N LEU A 80 -2.22 12.61 -7.08
CA LEU A 80 -2.38 14.06 -7.22
C LEU A 80 -1.24 14.73 -7.98
N GLU A 81 -0.02 14.19 -7.89
CA GLU A 81 1.14 14.64 -8.67
C GLU A 81 1.16 14.04 -10.09
N GLY A 82 0.15 13.25 -10.47
CA GLY A 82 0.00 12.69 -11.82
C GLY A 82 1.00 11.58 -12.16
N ARG A 83 1.67 10.97 -11.16
CA ARG A 83 2.55 9.81 -11.37
C ARG A 83 1.78 8.51 -11.52
N ILE A 84 0.57 8.44 -10.95
CA ILE A 84 -0.35 7.32 -11.07
C ILE A 84 -1.66 7.80 -11.68
N ASP A 85 -1.93 7.39 -12.93
CA ASP A 85 -3.16 7.76 -13.63
C ASP A 85 -4.34 6.86 -13.25
N ASN A 86 -4.09 5.56 -13.10
CA ASN A 86 -5.10 4.56 -12.77
C ASN A 86 -4.58 3.73 -11.59
N LEU A 87 -5.29 3.76 -10.46
CA LEU A 87 -4.91 3.07 -9.23
C LEU A 87 -5.95 2.00 -8.88
N PHE A 88 -5.49 0.76 -8.74
CA PHE A 88 -6.27 -0.36 -8.22
C PHE A 88 -5.70 -0.79 -6.88
N ILE A 89 -6.57 -0.98 -5.88
CA ILE A 89 -6.14 -1.25 -4.51
C ILE A 89 -6.72 -2.59 -4.06
N ILE A 90 -5.83 -3.48 -3.64
CA ILE A 90 -6.14 -4.81 -3.13
C ILE A 90 -5.64 -4.87 -1.70
N ALA A 91 -6.55 -5.05 -0.75
CA ALA A 91 -6.19 -5.14 0.66
C ALA A 91 -7.19 -5.99 1.43
N ALA A 92 -6.80 -6.44 2.62
CA ALA A 92 -7.74 -7.06 3.56
C ALA A 92 -8.89 -6.09 3.90
N PRO A 93 -10.10 -6.57 4.19
CA PRO A 93 -11.27 -5.70 4.43
C PRO A 93 -11.04 -4.61 5.48
N LYS A 94 -10.31 -4.93 6.55
CA LYS A 94 -9.94 -3.96 7.60
C LYS A 94 -9.03 -2.86 7.02
N SER A 95 -7.89 -3.24 6.44
CA SER A 95 -6.92 -2.32 5.87
C SER A 95 -7.55 -1.43 4.80
N LEU A 96 -8.43 -2.00 3.95
CA LEU A 96 -9.18 -1.23 2.96
C LEU A 96 -10.14 -0.22 3.62
N GLY A 97 -10.77 -0.60 4.72
CA GLY A 97 -11.63 0.28 5.52
C GLY A 97 -10.88 1.46 6.10
N GLU A 98 -9.69 1.23 6.65
CA GLU A 98 -8.83 2.31 7.16
C GLU A 98 -8.31 3.20 6.04
N LEU A 99 -7.74 2.62 4.98
CA LEU A 99 -7.26 3.34 3.80
C LEU A 99 -8.31 4.31 3.22
N ARG A 100 -9.57 3.86 3.13
CA ARG A 100 -10.69 4.67 2.61
C ARG A 100 -10.98 5.93 3.41
N LYS A 101 -10.67 5.97 4.71
CA LYS A 101 -10.86 7.17 5.54
C LYS A 101 -9.89 8.30 5.18
N HIS A 102 -8.79 7.96 4.50
CA HIS A 102 -7.69 8.86 4.22
C HIS A 102 -7.59 9.26 2.75
N TYR A 103 -8.40 8.69 1.86
CA TYR A 103 -8.42 9.11 0.46
C TYR A 103 -9.04 10.51 0.29
N HIS A 104 -8.49 11.24 -0.68
CA HIS A 104 -8.93 12.57 -1.07
C HIS A 104 -10.24 12.55 -1.88
#